data_AF-A0A7R9Y6N8-F1
#
_entry.id   AF-A0A7R9Y6N8-F1
#
_cell.length_a   1.000
_cell.length_b   1.000
_cell.length_c   1.000
_cell.angle_alpha   90.00
_cell.angle_beta   90.00
_cell.angle_gamma   90.00
#
_symmetry.space_group_name_H-M   'P 1'
#
loop_
_entity.id
_entity.type
_entity.pdbx_description
1 polymer ?
#
loop_
_entity_poly.entity_id
_entity_poly.type
_entity_poly.pdbx_seq_one_letter_code
_entity_poly.pdbx_strand_id
1 'polypeptide(L)'
;RARESVGVLEKGDRTPVTVADFACQAVLAAALCTGSGDTHPALSLVAEEGADTLRLPASEALACAVAEEANAALRELGEPELSVSAALDAIDLGAPTERGKPVEGARWILDPIDGTAGFLRGCGAQYVIGLALIGGEGEPLLGYMGMPGLEVEPTSTWEPLDPAASAGGAVGTMGVMLASRRGHGCTAHALHSTGGAWRVCVSSTKVLADGVVAISDHETPTWALPGGALPLLRRQCCGSLCKYALVAMGAADAFFQHPVGWASKLKTWDHAAGVACVEAAGGRVTGFAEEDRLAPQLVGSCADDALSEGLLVGREMYPARGGVCVSNGAVHTEALRAVNAALDASAEGTREVLPAPAGLLMVDRDGTINRDVGSPGVVRAGDLQLIPGAAQALKLANDAGWAVCVVTNQSCVGKGLLSERELEEIHDRLRELLHEASGAHIDEVIFSTETAASATSRRKPSPRMLEEAITQFAIPRSRAVYVGDTHTDMLAARHAGVAGHLVTTGYGRAAGEAARAVGMELPCTADAAVPLGLPVE
;
A
#
# COMPACT_ATOMS: atom_id res chain seq x y z
N ARG A 1 -2.90 13.29 20.06
CA ARG A 1 -4.36 13.19 20.28
C ARG A 1 -4.91 11.82 19.95
N ALA A 2 -5.30 11.49 18.72
CA ALA A 2 -5.80 10.14 18.39
C ALA A 2 -4.90 8.98 18.89
N ARG A 3 -3.57 9.10 18.81
CA ARG A 3 -2.66 8.08 19.38
C ARG A 3 -2.73 7.95 20.91
N GLU A 4 -3.00 9.03 21.63
CA GLU A 4 -3.09 9.04 23.10
C GLU A 4 -4.43 8.44 23.57
N SER A 5 -5.48 8.53 22.75
CA SER A 5 -6.76 7.88 23.03
C SER A 5 -6.74 6.36 22.77
N VAL A 6 -5.78 5.85 21.98
CA VAL A 6 -5.51 4.39 21.83
C VAL A 6 -5.26 3.72 23.18
N GLY A 7 -4.64 4.42 24.14
CA GLY A 7 -4.33 3.88 25.48
C GLY A 7 -5.51 3.82 26.45
N VAL A 8 -6.64 4.44 26.12
CA VAL A 8 -7.84 4.57 27.00
C VAL A 8 -8.99 3.66 26.53
N LEU A 9 -8.95 3.18 25.28
CA LEU A 9 -9.95 2.28 24.72
C LEU A 9 -9.58 0.82 25.01
N GLU A 10 -10.51 0.05 25.59
CA GLU A 10 -10.29 -1.35 25.98
C GLU A 10 -9.89 -2.24 24.79
N LYS A 11 -9.16 -3.32 25.11
CA LYS A 11 -8.81 -4.43 24.21
C LYS A 11 -10.04 -4.95 23.47
N GLY A 12 -10.25 -4.52 22.23
CA GLY A 12 -11.32 -5.07 21.39
C GLY A 12 -11.42 -4.45 20.00
N ASP A 13 -11.23 -3.14 19.91
CA ASP A 13 -11.57 -2.38 18.70
C ASP A 13 -10.33 -1.69 18.11
N ARG A 14 -9.99 -2.02 16.86
CA ARG A 14 -8.92 -1.38 16.08
C ARG A 14 -9.38 -0.03 15.47
N THR A 15 -10.40 0.59 16.06
CA THR A 15 -11.01 1.87 15.66
C THR A 15 -10.12 3.13 15.76
N PRO A 16 -9.12 3.25 16.66
CA PRO A 16 -8.43 4.53 16.85
C PRO A 16 -7.58 4.99 15.67
N VAL A 17 -6.98 4.05 14.93
CA VAL A 17 -6.12 4.42 13.79
C VAL A 17 -6.97 4.78 12.58
N THR A 18 -8.02 3.99 12.32
CA THR A 18 -9.05 4.32 11.32
C THR A 18 -9.60 5.73 11.54
N VAL A 19 -9.92 6.10 12.79
CA VAL A 19 -10.34 7.48 13.11
C VAL A 19 -9.25 8.50 12.80
N ALA A 20 -7.99 8.21 13.13
CA ALA A 20 -6.88 9.12 12.91
C ALA A 20 -6.61 9.37 11.41
N ASP A 21 -6.63 8.34 10.57
CA ASP A 21 -6.45 8.44 9.12
C ASP A 21 -7.52 9.33 8.47
N PHE A 22 -8.78 8.98 8.69
CA PHE A 22 -9.90 9.74 8.17
C PHE A 22 -9.94 11.17 8.69
N ALA A 23 -9.67 11.39 9.98
CA ALA A 23 -9.64 12.72 10.56
C ALA A 23 -8.47 13.55 9.99
N CYS A 24 -7.28 12.95 9.82
CA CYS A 24 -6.14 13.62 9.21
C CYS A 24 -6.44 14.05 7.77
N GLN A 25 -7.01 13.14 6.96
CA GLN A 25 -7.42 13.44 5.60
C GLN A 25 -8.49 14.53 5.54
N ALA A 26 -9.52 14.46 6.40
CA ALA A 26 -10.58 15.48 6.47
C ALA A 26 -10.02 16.87 6.79
N VAL A 27 -9.13 16.97 7.78
CA VAL A 27 -8.50 18.23 8.20
C VAL A 27 -7.67 18.83 7.07
N LEU A 28 -6.80 18.03 6.44
CA LEU A 28 -5.92 18.50 5.37
C LEU A 28 -6.71 18.87 4.12
N ALA A 29 -7.70 18.06 3.72
CA ALA A 29 -8.56 18.37 2.59
C ALA A 29 -9.39 19.64 2.81
N ALA A 30 -9.92 19.84 4.02
CA ALA A 30 -10.64 21.06 4.38
C ALA A 30 -9.73 22.30 4.37
N ALA A 31 -8.53 22.21 4.94
CA ALA A 31 -7.56 23.31 4.96
C ALA A 31 -7.09 23.69 3.54
N LEU A 32 -6.91 22.71 2.65
CA LEU A 32 -6.60 22.95 1.24
C LEU A 32 -7.75 23.68 0.52
N CYS A 33 -9.00 23.39 0.86
CA CYS A 33 -10.17 24.09 0.32
C CYS A 33 -10.27 25.54 0.83
N THR A 34 -10.07 25.79 2.12
CA THR A 34 -10.18 27.15 2.70
C THR A 34 -9.04 28.07 2.27
N GLY A 35 -7.82 27.56 2.19
CA GLY A 35 -6.63 28.32 1.79
C GLY A 35 -6.59 28.72 0.31
N SER A 36 -7.43 28.11 -0.54
CA SER A 36 -7.40 28.31 -2.00
C SER A 36 -8.18 29.54 -2.49
N GLY A 37 -9.07 30.12 -1.66
CA GLY A 37 -9.97 31.22 -2.05
C GLY A 37 -10.88 30.91 -3.24
N ASP A 38 -11.78 31.83 -3.61
CA ASP A 38 -12.76 31.69 -4.71
C ASP A 38 -12.14 31.64 -6.14
N THR A 39 -10.81 31.53 -6.27
CA THR A 39 -10.11 31.76 -7.55
C THR A 39 -9.28 30.59 -8.09
N HIS A 40 -9.21 29.46 -7.38
CA HIS A 40 -8.50 28.28 -7.89
C HIS A 40 -9.46 27.30 -8.58
N PRO A 41 -9.09 26.68 -9.72
CA PRO A 41 -9.83 25.54 -10.27
C PRO A 41 -10.02 24.47 -9.20
N ALA A 42 -11.14 23.75 -9.25
CA ALA A 42 -11.54 22.71 -8.31
C ALA A 42 -10.32 21.91 -7.81
N LEU A 43 -10.14 21.86 -6.49
CA LEU A 43 -9.05 21.14 -5.83
C LEU A 43 -8.96 19.72 -6.39
N SER A 44 -7.83 19.39 -7.02
CA SER A 44 -7.53 18.01 -7.42
C SER A 44 -6.74 17.36 -6.30
N LEU A 45 -7.35 16.41 -5.60
CA LEU A 45 -6.74 15.64 -4.52
C LEU A 45 -6.79 14.15 -4.88
N VAL A 46 -5.66 13.48 -4.69
CA VAL A 46 -5.57 12.02 -4.67
C VAL A 46 -5.14 11.65 -3.26
N ALA A 47 -5.97 10.92 -2.53
CA ALA A 47 -5.65 10.50 -1.18
C ALA A 47 -6.02 9.04 -0.96
N GLU A 48 -5.35 8.38 -0.02
CA GLU A 48 -5.53 6.96 0.26
C GLU A 48 -6.98 6.59 0.60
N GLU A 49 -7.62 7.38 1.48
CA GLU A 49 -8.90 7.02 2.08
C GLU A 49 -10.13 7.49 1.28
N GLY A 50 -11.25 6.77 1.43
CA GLY A 50 -12.57 7.14 0.92
C GLY A 50 -13.67 6.93 1.97
N ALA A 51 -14.70 7.78 1.99
CA ALA A 51 -15.71 7.78 3.06
C ALA A 51 -16.87 6.78 2.84
N ASP A 52 -16.84 5.96 1.80
CA ASP A 52 -17.91 5.02 1.44
C ASP A 52 -18.38 4.17 2.63
N THR A 53 -17.43 3.65 3.42
CA THR A 53 -17.72 2.82 4.60
C THR A 53 -18.28 3.64 5.77
N LEU A 54 -17.87 4.90 5.91
CA LEU A 54 -18.34 5.83 6.96
C LEU A 54 -19.76 6.34 6.70
N ARG A 55 -20.18 6.36 5.42
CA ARG A 55 -21.53 6.77 5.00
C ARG A 55 -22.59 5.70 5.25
N LEU A 56 -22.19 4.47 5.58
CA LEU A 56 -23.13 3.40 5.91
C LEU A 56 -23.85 3.71 7.24
N PRO A 57 -25.16 3.44 7.36
CA PRO A 57 -25.90 3.66 8.62
C PRO A 57 -25.28 2.95 9.83
N ALA A 58 -24.64 1.79 9.61
CA ALA A 58 -23.96 1.05 10.66
C ALA A 58 -22.70 1.75 11.21
N SER A 59 -22.15 2.71 10.47
CA SER A 59 -20.90 3.42 10.77
C SER A 59 -21.12 4.82 11.35
N GLU A 60 -22.37 5.20 11.69
CA GLU A 60 -22.71 6.55 12.17
C GLU A 60 -21.86 6.99 13.36
N ALA A 61 -21.65 6.10 14.34
CA ALA A 61 -20.81 6.39 15.51
C ALA A 61 -19.33 6.64 15.12
N LEU A 62 -18.81 5.89 14.15
CA LEU A 62 -17.45 6.05 13.65
C LEU A 62 -17.30 7.37 12.87
N ALA A 63 -18.28 7.71 12.02
CA ALA A 63 -18.30 8.97 11.29
C ALA A 63 -18.35 10.18 12.24
N CYS A 64 -19.13 10.09 13.32
CA CYS A 64 -19.14 11.10 14.38
C CYS A 64 -17.76 11.21 15.06
N ALA A 65 -17.13 10.09 15.42
CA ALA A 65 -15.81 10.10 16.03
C ALA A 65 -14.73 10.72 15.12
N VAL A 66 -14.77 10.42 13.82
CA VAL A 66 -13.91 11.05 12.80
C VAL A 66 -14.10 12.56 12.77
N ALA A 67 -15.34 13.04 12.71
CA ALA A 67 -15.64 14.47 12.67
C ALA A 67 -15.25 15.18 13.98
N GLU A 68 -15.45 14.53 15.13
CA GLU A 68 -15.06 15.06 16.44
C GLU A 68 -13.54 15.22 16.56
N GLU A 69 -12.76 14.22 16.15
CA GLU A 69 -11.30 14.28 16.16
C GLU A 69 -10.79 15.31 15.16
N ALA A 70 -11.36 15.37 13.95
CA ALA A 70 -11.05 16.39 12.95
C ALA A 70 -11.31 17.81 13.48
N ASN A 71 -12.47 18.03 14.12
CA ASN A 71 -12.81 19.33 14.70
C ASN A 71 -11.94 19.69 15.90
N ALA A 72 -11.44 18.71 16.66
CA ALA A 72 -10.44 18.97 17.68
C ALA A 72 -9.14 19.52 17.07
N ALA A 73 -8.71 18.99 15.92
CA ALA A 73 -7.61 19.54 15.13
C ALA A 73 -7.89 20.95 14.61
N LEU A 74 -9.03 21.16 13.94
CA LEU A 74 -9.40 22.45 13.38
C LEU A 74 -9.52 23.55 14.44
N ARG A 75 -10.07 23.24 15.62
CA ARG A 75 -10.11 24.18 16.77
C ARG A 75 -8.73 24.65 17.21
N GLU A 76 -7.74 23.77 17.25
CA GLU A 76 -6.36 24.17 17.60
C GLU A 76 -5.71 25.03 16.50
N LEU A 77 -6.07 24.79 15.24
CA LEU A 77 -5.63 25.59 14.10
C LEU A 77 -6.38 26.93 13.98
N GLY A 78 -7.49 27.11 14.70
CA GLY A 78 -8.38 28.26 14.54
C GLY A 78 -9.23 28.22 13.27
N GLU A 79 -9.36 27.05 12.65
CA GLU A 79 -10.15 26.81 11.45
C GLU A 79 -11.62 26.50 11.79
N PRO A 80 -12.58 26.76 10.88
CA PRO A 80 -13.99 26.44 11.10
C PRO A 80 -14.24 24.94 11.32
N GLU A 81 -15.13 24.61 12.26
CA GLU A 81 -15.55 23.22 12.47
C GLU A 81 -16.41 22.70 11.31
N LEU A 82 -16.29 21.41 11.03
CA LEU A 82 -17.04 20.67 10.03
C LEU A 82 -18.22 19.96 10.68
N SER A 83 -19.36 19.92 9.98
CA SER A 83 -20.39 18.92 10.29
C SER A 83 -19.87 17.52 9.95
N VAL A 84 -20.52 16.47 10.47
CA VAL A 84 -20.18 15.07 10.11
C VAL A 84 -20.23 14.90 8.58
N SER A 85 -21.28 15.38 7.92
CA SER A 85 -21.39 15.33 6.46
C SER A 85 -20.23 16.05 5.78
N ALA A 86 -19.86 17.26 6.24
CA ALA A 86 -18.78 18.02 5.63
C ALA A 86 -17.41 17.35 5.82
N ALA A 87 -17.19 16.65 6.94
CA ALA A 87 -15.98 15.85 7.14
C ALA A 87 -15.90 14.67 6.15
N LEU A 88 -17.02 13.96 5.94
CA LEU A 88 -17.08 12.87 4.95
C LEU A 88 -16.92 13.40 3.52
N ASP A 89 -17.53 14.54 3.20
CA ASP A 89 -17.38 15.19 1.90
C ASP A 89 -15.93 15.63 1.65
N ALA A 90 -15.22 16.10 2.68
CA ALA A 90 -13.81 16.45 2.60
C ALA A 90 -12.92 15.22 2.35
N ILE A 91 -13.21 14.08 2.99
CA ILE A 91 -12.51 12.81 2.75
C ILE A 91 -12.68 12.38 1.28
N ASP A 92 -13.90 12.44 0.75
CA ASP A 92 -14.20 12.00 -0.62
C ASP A 92 -13.58 12.88 -1.72
N LEU A 93 -13.06 14.06 -1.38
CA LEU A 93 -12.26 14.85 -2.34
C LEU A 93 -11.03 14.09 -2.86
N GLY A 94 -10.50 13.16 -2.06
CA GLY A 94 -9.36 12.33 -2.41
C GLY A 94 -9.73 11.00 -3.09
N ALA A 95 -11.01 10.65 -3.14
CA ALA A 95 -11.50 9.38 -3.65
C ALA A 95 -11.50 9.34 -5.20
N PRO A 96 -11.52 8.14 -5.82
CA PRO A 96 -11.63 8.03 -7.28
C PRO A 96 -12.92 8.69 -7.77
N THR A 97 -12.84 9.65 -8.68
CA THR A 97 -14.04 10.20 -9.31
C THR A 97 -14.58 9.19 -10.34
N GLU A 98 -15.92 9.04 -10.44
CA GLU A 98 -16.59 8.16 -11.42
C GLU A 98 -16.25 8.48 -12.90
N ARG A 99 -15.47 9.52 -13.14
CA ARG A 99 -15.06 9.98 -14.47
C ARG A 99 -13.54 10.17 -14.45
N GLY A 100 -12.78 9.08 -14.59
CA GLY A 100 -11.32 9.14 -14.78
C GLY A 100 -10.89 9.80 -16.08
N LYS A 101 -11.22 11.08 -16.23
CA LYS A 101 -10.45 11.99 -17.04
C LYS A 101 -9.23 12.39 -16.23
N PRO A 102 -8.02 12.36 -16.81
CA PRO A 102 -6.87 13.01 -16.21
C PRO A 102 -7.29 14.43 -15.82
N VAL A 103 -7.15 14.78 -14.55
CA VAL A 103 -7.34 16.17 -14.15
C VAL A 103 -6.16 16.93 -14.73
N GLU A 104 -6.44 17.78 -15.73
CA GLU A 104 -5.45 18.66 -16.33
C GLU A 104 -4.93 19.62 -15.25
N GLY A 105 -3.60 19.72 -15.15
CA GLY A 105 -2.93 20.62 -14.21
C GLY A 105 -2.43 19.94 -12.93
N ALA A 106 -2.07 20.77 -11.96
CA ALA A 106 -1.46 20.31 -10.72
C ALA A 106 -2.47 19.63 -9.79
N ARG A 107 -2.01 18.61 -9.05
CA ARG A 107 -2.82 17.85 -8.08
C ARG A 107 -2.07 17.64 -6.78
N TRP A 108 -2.84 17.62 -5.69
CA TRP A 108 -2.36 17.20 -4.39
C TRP A 108 -2.40 15.68 -4.29
N ILE A 109 -1.36 15.09 -3.70
CA ILE A 109 -1.30 13.68 -3.36
C ILE A 109 -1.05 13.57 -1.86
N LEU A 110 -1.90 12.82 -1.15
CA LEU A 110 -1.93 12.73 0.30
C LEU A 110 -1.89 11.27 0.76
N ASP A 111 -0.97 10.99 1.67
CA ASP A 111 -0.97 9.82 2.54
C ASP A 111 -1.21 10.33 3.98
N PRO A 112 -2.40 10.08 4.58
CA PRO A 112 -2.71 10.59 5.90
C PRO A 112 -1.83 9.96 7.00
N ILE A 113 -1.52 8.65 6.94
CA ILE A 113 -0.64 7.96 7.89
C ILE A 113 0.11 6.78 7.21
N ASP A 114 1.25 7.07 6.59
CA ASP A 114 2.19 6.06 6.08
C ASP A 114 2.86 5.36 7.26
N GLY A 115 2.82 4.03 7.28
CA GLY A 115 3.40 3.23 8.36
C GLY A 115 2.48 3.05 9.56
N THR A 116 1.23 2.70 9.30
CA THR A 116 0.21 2.26 10.27
C THR A 116 0.73 1.38 11.42
N ALA A 117 1.56 0.37 11.12
CA ALA A 117 2.13 -0.50 12.14
C ALA A 117 3.00 0.28 13.14
N GLY A 118 3.72 1.28 12.65
CA GLY A 118 4.52 2.18 13.48
C GLY A 118 3.67 3.13 14.32
N PHE A 119 2.56 3.63 13.78
CA PHE A 119 1.57 4.40 14.53
C PHE A 119 1.05 3.63 15.75
N LEU A 120 0.69 2.35 15.55
CA LEU A 120 0.17 1.45 16.58
C LEU A 120 1.22 1.03 17.61
N ARG A 121 2.42 0.65 17.16
CA ARG A 121 3.48 0.11 18.02
C ARG A 121 3.98 1.12 19.05
N GLY A 122 3.89 2.40 18.74
CA GLY A 122 4.18 3.47 19.68
C GLY A 122 5.68 3.76 19.82
N CYS A 123 6.19 3.78 21.06
CA CYS A 123 7.57 4.22 21.35
C CYS A 123 8.62 3.47 20.50
N GLY A 124 9.47 4.23 19.79
CA GLY A 124 10.51 3.70 18.91
C GLY A 124 10.06 3.33 17.50
N ALA A 125 8.78 3.47 17.16
CA ALA A 125 8.24 3.23 15.83
C ALA A 125 7.73 4.53 15.17
N GLN A 126 7.79 4.60 13.84
CA GLN A 126 7.53 5.83 13.09
C GLN A 126 6.36 5.67 12.13
N TYR A 127 5.63 6.78 11.95
CA TYR A 127 4.66 6.97 10.88
C TYR A 127 4.88 8.36 10.28
N VAL A 128 4.42 8.56 9.05
CA VAL A 128 4.59 9.81 8.32
C VAL A 128 3.26 10.30 7.78
N ILE A 129 2.99 11.58 7.94
CA ILE A 129 1.90 12.27 7.23
C ILE A 129 2.52 12.88 5.98
N GLY A 130 2.17 12.39 4.79
CA GLY A 130 2.77 12.77 3.52
C GLY A 130 1.85 13.61 2.65
N LEU A 131 2.27 14.81 2.24
CA LEU A 131 1.50 15.65 1.32
C LEU A 131 2.40 16.23 0.24
N ALA A 132 2.00 16.11 -1.03
CA ALA A 132 2.75 16.66 -2.16
C ALA A 132 1.83 17.41 -3.12
N LEU A 133 2.35 18.46 -3.74
CA LEU A 133 1.75 19.09 -4.92
C LEU A 133 2.56 18.68 -6.15
N ILE A 134 1.92 17.96 -7.06
CA ILE A 134 2.52 17.47 -8.30
C ILE A 134 1.95 18.27 -9.48
N GLY A 135 2.81 18.78 -10.35
CA GLY A 135 2.43 19.52 -11.55
C GLY A 135 1.85 18.61 -12.64
N GLY A 136 1.33 19.23 -13.71
CA GLY A 136 0.60 18.51 -14.76
C GLY A 136 1.42 17.48 -15.53
N GLU A 137 2.74 17.64 -15.58
CA GLU A 137 3.67 16.71 -16.24
C GLU A 137 4.33 15.73 -15.24
N GLY A 138 3.81 15.66 -14.01
CA GLY A 138 4.32 14.80 -12.95
C GLY A 138 5.45 15.40 -12.12
N GLU A 139 5.83 16.65 -12.35
CA GLU A 139 6.89 17.28 -11.59
C GLU A 139 6.51 17.53 -10.12
N PRO A 140 7.36 17.19 -9.13
CA PRO A 140 7.12 17.59 -7.76
C PRO A 140 7.32 19.10 -7.59
N LEU A 141 6.28 19.82 -7.17
CA LEU A 141 6.30 21.27 -6.94
C LEU A 141 6.53 21.59 -5.46
N LEU A 142 5.79 20.91 -4.59
CA LEU A 142 5.87 21.01 -3.12
C LEU A 142 5.83 19.60 -2.53
N GLY A 143 6.46 19.43 -1.36
CA GLY A 143 6.40 18.19 -0.60
C GLY A 143 6.55 18.44 0.89
N TYR A 144 5.73 17.76 1.67
CA TYR A 144 5.66 17.84 3.12
C TYR A 144 5.64 16.44 3.72
N MET A 145 6.49 16.18 4.71
CA MET A 145 6.48 14.93 5.48
C MET A 145 6.54 15.26 6.96
N GLY A 146 5.43 15.07 7.67
CA GLY A 146 5.35 15.21 9.12
C GLY A 146 5.68 13.88 9.79
N MET A 147 6.68 13.87 10.67
CA MET A 147 7.15 12.68 11.39
C MET A 147 7.09 12.94 12.90
N PRO A 148 5.91 12.77 13.55
CA PRO A 148 5.71 13.19 14.94
C PRO A 148 6.53 12.39 15.96
N GLY A 149 6.86 11.14 15.64
CA GLY A 149 7.62 10.26 16.53
C GLY A 149 9.12 10.35 16.35
N LEU A 150 9.63 11.09 15.36
CA LEU A 150 11.03 10.98 14.95
C LEU A 150 11.91 11.88 15.81
N GLU A 151 12.83 11.24 16.53
CA GLU A 151 13.90 11.90 17.27
C GLU A 151 15.15 11.93 16.37
N VAL A 152 15.51 13.12 15.88
CA VAL A 152 16.75 13.33 15.10
C VAL A 152 17.53 14.47 15.70
N GLU A 153 18.81 14.24 15.96
CA GLU A 153 19.75 15.32 16.23
C GLU A 153 20.24 15.89 14.89
N PRO A 154 20.25 17.23 14.72
CA PRO A 154 20.80 17.86 13.51
C PRO A 154 22.24 17.39 13.27
N THR A 155 22.53 16.95 12.05
CA THR A 155 23.86 16.47 11.65
C THR A 155 24.59 17.54 10.83
N SER A 156 25.77 17.22 10.31
CA SER A 156 26.51 18.11 9.40
C SER A 156 25.79 18.41 8.08
N THR A 157 24.71 17.71 7.75
CA THR A 157 23.87 17.99 6.57
C THR A 157 22.75 18.99 6.84
N TRP A 158 22.68 19.55 8.06
CA TRP A 158 21.65 20.47 8.51
C TRP A 158 22.25 21.86 8.73
N GLU A 159 21.90 22.80 7.86
CA GLU A 159 22.33 24.20 7.98
C GLU A 159 21.21 25.05 8.60
N PRO A 160 21.41 25.66 9.78
CA PRO A 160 20.39 26.51 10.39
C PRO A 160 19.98 27.67 9.48
N LEU A 161 18.68 27.88 9.29
CA LEU A 161 18.18 29.02 8.52
C LEU A 161 18.38 30.35 9.25
N ASP A 162 18.41 30.31 10.59
CA ASP A 162 18.76 31.44 11.44
C ASP A 162 19.82 30.99 12.49
N PRO A 163 21.10 31.37 12.32
CA PRO A 163 22.18 31.07 13.26
C PRO A 163 21.98 31.66 14.67
N ALA A 164 21.21 32.74 14.80
CA ALA A 164 20.96 33.40 16.08
C ALA A 164 19.85 32.70 16.88
N ALA A 165 18.87 32.09 16.20
CA ALA A 165 17.79 31.32 16.82
C ALA A 165 18.20 29.88 17.22
N SER A 166 19.33 29.38 16.70
CA SER A 166 19.80 28.00 16.90
C SER A 166 20.77 27.83 18.08
N ALA A 167 21.16 28.91 18.75
CA ALA A 167 22.08 28.90 19.90
C ALA A 167 21.43 28.54 21.25
N GLY A 168 20.12 28.28 21.29
CA GLY A 168 19.34 28.17 22.54
C GLY A 168 18.67 26.83 22.84
N GLY A 169 18.80 25.81 22.00
CA GLY A 169 18.05 24.56 22.16
C GLY A 169 18.92 23.32 22.12
N ALA A 170 19.40 22.85 23.27
CA ALA A 170 19.69 21.43 23.42
C ALA A 170 18.33 20.73 23.50
N VAL A 171 17.83 20.14 22.41
CA VAL A 171 16.51 19.50 22.46
C VAL A 171 16.50 18.31 21.52
N GLY A 172 16.42 17.10 22.09
CA GLY A 172 15.89 15.95 21.37
C GLY A 172 14.51 16.35 20.87
N THR A 173 14.42 16.67 19.58
CA THR A 173 13.20 17.17 18.97
C THR A 173 12.18 16.04 19.01
N MET A 174 11.11 16.23 19.77
CA MET A 174 9.92 15.41 19.58
C MET A 174 9.32 15.85 18.24
N GLY A 175 9.61 15.07 17.20
CA GLY A 175 9.00 15.20 15.89
C GLY A 175 9.61 16.26 14.96
N VAL A 176 9.66 15.92 13.67
CA VAL A 176 10.22 16.76 12.59
C VAL A 176 9.20 16.88 11.46
N MET A 177 9.14 18.05 10.83
CA MET A 177 8.45 18.27 9.56
C MET A 177 9.47 18.61 8.47
N LEU A 178 9.52 17.79 7.42
CA LEU A 178 10.21 18.17 6.20
C LEU A 178 9.27 18.96 5.30
N ALA A 179 9.79 20.02 4.70
CA ALA A 179 9.10 20.85 3.73
C ALA A 179 10.03 21.17 2.56
N SER A 180 9.57 20.93 1.35
CA SER A 180 10.32 21.15 0.11
C SER A 180 9.55 22.01 -0.86
N ARG A 181 10.30 22.79 -1.64
CA ARG A 181 9.76 23.55 -2.77
C ARG A 181 10.73 23.46 -3.93
N ARG A 182 10.20 23.16 -5.13
CA ARG A 182 11.01 23.07 -6.34
C ARG A 182 11.84 24.35 -6.54
N GLY A 183 13.14 24.17 -6.77
CA GLY A 183 14.10 25.26 -6.95
C GLY A 183 14.54 25.99 -5.67
N HIS A 184 14.00 25.65 -4.49
CA HIS A 184 14.31 26.32 -3.22
C HIS A 184 14.94 25.40 -2.16
N GLY A 185 14.93 24.09 -2.40
CA GLY A 185 15.55 23.08 -1.54
C GLY A 185 14.55 22.42 -0.58
N CYS A 186 15.09 21.62 0.34
CA CYS A 186 14.34 20.98 1.42
C CYS A 186 14.75 21.60 2.77
N THR A 187 13.79 21.70 3.68
CA THR A 187 13.97 22.22 5.03
C THR A 187 13.35 21.29 6.05
N ALA A 188 13.96 21.19 7.23
CA ALA A 188 13.43 20.49 8.39
C ALA A 188 13.00 21.51 9.45
N HIS A 189 11.85 21.29 10.08
CA HIS A 189 11.30 22.13 11.15
C HIS A 189 10.95 21.24 12.33
N ALA A 190 11.28 21.67 13.55
CA ALA A 190 10.83 20.99 14.75
C ALA A 190 9.31 21.16 14.93
N LEU A 191 8.58 20.08 15.25
CA LEU A 191 7.12 20.13 15.39
C LEU A 191 6.64 20.76 16.71
N HIS A 192 7.42 20.62 17.79
CA HIS A 192 6.99 20.97 19.15
C HIS A 192 7.86 22.02 19.84
N SER A 193 8.84 22.61 19.15
CA SER A 193 9.65 23.71 19.68
C SER A 193 9.51 24.99 18.86
N THR A 194 9.41 26.12 19.56
CA THR A 194 9.50 27.46 18.95
C THR A 194 10.95 27.72 18.55
N GLY A 195 11.27 27.60 17.25
CA GLY A 195 12.65 27.68 16.73
C GLY A 195 13.22 26.31 16.35
N GLY A 196 14.15 26.32 15.40
CA GLY A 196 14.71 25.09 14.80
C GLY A 196 14.17 24.85 13.40
N ALA A 197 14.70 25.60 12.44
CA ALA A 197 14.50 25.36 11.02
C ALA A 197 15.85 25.25 10.35
N TRP A 198 16.05 24.17 9.60
CA TRP A 198 17.31 23.86 8.94
C TRP A 198 17.08 23.63 7.47
N ARG A 199 17.96 24.12 6.62
CA ARG A 199 18.11 23.58 5.28
C ARG A 199 18.76 22.21 5.43
N VAL A 200 18.15 21.20 4.80
CA VAL A 200 18.68 19.83 4.80
C VAL A 200 19.13 19.46 3.40
N CYS A 201 20.18 18.64 3.35
CA CYS A 201 20.64 18.01 2.12
C CYS A 201 20.91 16.52 2.35
N VAL A 202 20.91 15.79 1.25
CA VAL A 202 21.38 14.40 1.25
C VAL A 202 22.85 14.33 1.66
N SER A 203 23.28 13.15 2.12
CA SER A 203 24.67 12.90 2.51
C SER A 203 25.65 13.09 1.33
N SER A 204 26.93 13.26 1.64
CA SER A 204 28.00 13.38 0.64
C SER A 204 28.77 12.08 0.38
N THR A 205 28.31 10.96 0.96
CA THR A 205 28.90 9.63 0.78
C THR A 205 28.98 9.28 -0.69
N LYS A 206 30.15 8.80 -1.14
CA LYS A 206 30.42 8.51 -2.56
C LYS A 206 30.52 7.02 -2.88
N VAL A 207 30.61 6.19 -1.86
CA VAL A 207 30.79 4.74 -1.96
C VAL A 207 29.70 4.10 -1.14
N LEU A 208 28.85 3.29 -1.78
CA LEU A 208 27.70 2.70 -1.10
C LEU A 208 28.13 1.78 0.04
N ALA A 209 29.21 1.02 -0.14
CA ALA A 209 29.77 0.12 0.88
C ALA A 209 30.13 0.81 2.21
N ASP A 210 30.50 2.09 2.17
CA ASP A 210 30.84 2.88 3.37
C ASP A 210 29.61 3.62 3.93
N GLY A 211 28.47 3.51 3.24
CA GLY A 211 27.24 4.22 3.55
C GLY A 211 26.25 3.43 4.40
N VAL A 212 25.05 3.99 4.47
CA VAL A 212 23.90 3.54 5.23
C VAL A 212 22.75 3.28 4.27
N VAL A 213 22.23 2.06 4.27
CA VAL A 213 21.00 1.72 3.53
C VAL A 213 19.84 1.59 4.50
N ALA A 214 18.80 2.38 4.29
CA ALA A 214 17.58 2.29 5.08
C ALA A 214 16.72 1.11 4.62
N ILE A 215 16.22 0.33 5.57
CA ILE A 215 15.33 -0.81 5.30
C ILE A 215 14.26 -0.88 6.39
N SER A 216 13.09 -1.40 6.05
CA SER A 216 12.02 -1.66 7.03
C SER A 216 12.39 -2.86 7.91
N ASP A 217 11.88 -2.91 9.15
CA ASP A 217 12.20 -3.98 10.11
C ASP A 217 11.97 -5.40 9.56
N HIS A 218 10.92 -5.58 8.75
CA HIS A 218 10.54 -6.85 8.13
C HIS A 218 11.25 -7.12 6.78
N GLU A 219 11.94 -6.13 6.22
CA GLU A 219 12.63 -6.28 4.94
C GLU A 219 13.94 -7.06 5.11
N THR A 220 14.16 -8.01 4.20
CA THR A 220 15.44 -8.69 4.02
C THR A 220 16.05 -8.19 2.71
N PRO A 221 17.27 -7.64 2.71
CA PRO A 221 17.92 -7.21 1.48
C PRO A 221 18.04 -8.35 0.48
N THR A 222 17.48 -8.16 -0.70
CA THR A 222 17.58 -9.09 -1.84
C THR A 222 18.74 -8.74 -2.78
N TRP A 223 19.53 -7.73 -2.42
CA TRP A 223 20.64 -7.18 -3.21
C TRP A 223 21.98 -7.37 -2.50
N ALA A 224 23.07 -7.32 -3.28
CA ALA A 224 24.43 -7.44 -2.77
C ALA A 224 25.38 -6.49 -3.51
N LEU A 225 26.36 -5.92 -2.80
CA LEU A 225 27.42 -5.15 -3.45
C LEU A 225 28.49 -6.07 -4.05
N PRO A 226 29.13 -5.67 -5.17
CA PRO A 226 30.27 -6.38 -5.72
C PRO A 226 31.36 -6.64 -4.66
N GLY A 227 31.87 -7.86 -4.60
CA GLY A 227 32.93 -8.24 -3.66
C GLY A 227 32.45 -8.56 -2.23
N GLY A 228 31.13 -8.57 -1.98
CA GLY A 228 30.56 -8.98 -0.69
C GLY A 228 30.65 -7.91 0.41
N ALA A 229 30.98 -6.67 0.06
CA ALA A 229 30.88 -5.55 0.98
C ALA A 229 29.43 -5.31 1.39
N LEU A 230 29.20 -4.95 2.65
CA LEU A 230 27.86 -4.67 3.15
C LEU A 230 27.84 -3.25 3.72
N PRO A 231 26.96 -2.37 3.23
CA PRO A 231 26.74 -1.09 3.86
C PRO A 231 26.14 -1.30 5.25
N LEU A 232 26.19 -0.27 6.09
CA LEU A 232 25.44 -0.30 7.34
C LEU A 232 23.94 -0.33 7.03
N LEU A 233 23.21 -1.29 7.60
CA LEU A 233 21.77 -1.35 7.46
C LEU A 233 21.10 -0.58 8.61
N ARG A 234 20.37 0.47 8.27
CA ARG A 234 19.52 1.19 9.23
C ARG A 234 18.11 0.64 9.15
N ARG A 235 17.80 -0.28 10.06
CA ARG A 235 16.45 -0.83 10.24
C ARG A 235 15.56 0.18 10.94
N GLN A 236 14.36 0.36 10.42
CA GLN A 236 13.34 1.23 11.02
C GLN A 236 11.97 0.57 10.91
N CYS A 237 11.22 0.57 12.01
CA CYS A 237 9.80 0.21 12.00
C CYS A 237 9.01 1.40 11.42
N CYS A 238 8.78 1.39 10.11
CA CYS A 238 8.09 2.47 9.42
C CYS A 238 7.54 2.05 8.05
N GLY A 239 6.63 2.87 7.53
CA GLY A 239 6.21 2.87 6.14
C GLY A 239 7.29 3.45 5.20
N SER A 240 6.93 3.60 3.94
CA SER A 240 7.88 3.93 2.87
C SER A 240 8.41 5.37 2.95
N LEU A 241 7.57 6.35 3.31
CA LEU A 241 7.91 7.78 3.37
C LEU A 241 8.97 8.08 4.42
N CYS A 242 9.02 7.29 5.50
CA CYS A 242 10.06 7.45 6.51
C CYS A 242 11.46 7.15 5.93
N LYS A 243 11.59 6.18 5.02
CA LYS A 243 12.86 5.88 4.34
C LYS A 243 13.29 7.03 3.42
N TYR A 244 12.33 7.65 2.71
CA TYR A 244 12.60 8.88 1.95
C TYR A 244 13.10 10.01 2.85
N ALA A 245 12.47 10.22 4.00
CA ALA A 245 12.89 11.24 4.94
C ALA A 245 14.33 11.02 5.42
N LEU A 246 14.69 9.78 5.77
CA LEU A 246 16.07 9.43 6.17
C LEU A 246 17.09 9.79 5.09
N VAL A 247 16.78 9.54 3.81
CA VAL A 247 17.66 9.95 2.71
C VAL A 247 17.71 11.47 2.55
N ALA A 248 16.55 12.14 2.53
CA ALA A 248 16.48 13.60 2.37
C ALA A 248 17.24 14.38 3.46
N MET A 249 17.26 13.85 4.68
CA MET A 249 17.99 14.42 5.82
C MET A 249 19.49 14.05 5.86
N GLY A 250 19.96 13.21 4.93
CA GLY A 250 21.32 12.69 4.92
C GLY A 250 21.62 11.65 6.01
N ALA A 251 20.57 11.06 6.60
CA ALA A 251 20.64 10.04 7.64
C ALA A 251 20.70 8.60 7.08
N ALA A 252 20.46 8.45 5.78
CA ALA A 252 20.71 7.27 4.96
C ALA A 252 21.22 7.71 3.58
N ASP A 253 21.99 6.85 2.93
CA ASP A 253 22.58 7.10 1.60
C ASP A 253 21.73 6.52 0.49
N ALA A 254 20.98 5.44 0.76
CA ALA A 254 20.05 4.83 -0.17
C ALA A 254 18.95 4.00 0.52
N PHE A 255 17.90 3.67 -0.23
CA PHE A 255 17.05 2.52 0.02
C PHE A 255 16.45 2.00 -1.29
N PHE A 256 15.92 0.79 -1.23
CA PHE A 256 15.31 0.11 -2.36
C PHE A 256 13.95 -0.41 -1.93
N GLN A 257 12.96 -0.27 -2.81
CA GLN A 257 11.62 -0.80 -2.57
C GLN A 257 11.20 -1.63 -3.77
N HIS A 258 10.87 -2.89 -3.51
CA HIS A 258 10.34 -3.82 -4.49
C HIS A 258 8.99 -4.33 -3.97
N PRO A 259 7.90 -4.28 -4.74
CA PRO A 259 6.63 -4.89 -4.39
C PRO A 259 6.80 -6.40 -4.24
N VAL A 260 6.09 -7.02 -3.32
CA VAL A 260 6.22 -8.47 -3.09
C VAL A 260 5.39 -9.23 -4.13
N GLY A 261 5.92 -10.30 -4.73
CA GLY A 261 5.19 -11.16 -5.68
C GLY A 261 5.16 -10.65 -7.14
N TRP A 262 4.15 -11.06 -7.90
CA TRP A 262 3.87 -10.58 -9.27
C TRP A 262 3.24 -9.17 -9.30
N ALA A 263 3.00 -8.54 -8.15
CA ALA A 263 2.46 -7.19 -8.08
C ALA A 263 3.45 -6.20 -8.71
N SER A 264 3.08 -5.61 -9.85
CA SER A 264 3.94 -4.69 -10.62
C SER A 264 3.67 -3.21 -10.30
N LYS A 265 2.88 -2.92 -9.26
CA LYS A 265 2.34 -1.59 -9.00
C LYS A 265 2.64 -1.07 -7.61
N LEU A 266 2.88 0.23 -7.53
CA LEU A 266 3.10 0.98 -6.29
C LEU A 266 2.04 2.07 -6.17
N LYS A 267 1.69 2.49 -4.95
CA LYS A 267 0.75 3.59 -4.74
C LYS A 267 1.47 4.94 -4.84
N THR A 268 0.83 5.95 -5.43
CA THR A 268 1.47 7.26 -5.60
C THR A 268 1.62 8.01 -4.28
N TRP A 269 0.71 7.83 -3.33
CA TRP A 269 0.74 8.49 -2.02
C TRP A 269 1.91 8.02 -1.13
N ASP A 270 2.30 6.76 -1.22
CA ASP A 270 3.52 6.18 -0.60
C ASP A 270 4.83 6.84 -1.06
N HIS A 271 4.80 7.65 -2.12
CA HIS A 271 6.02 8.10 -2.81
C HIS A 271 6.07 9.61 -3.06
N ALA A 272 4.95 10.25 -3.40
CA ALA A 272 4.93 11.62 -3.91
C ALA A 272 5.65 12.63 -3.01
N ALA A 273 5.35 12.63 -1.70
CA ALA A 273 5.97 13.53 -0.73
C ALA A 273 7.47 13.23 -0.53
N GLY A 274 7.82 11.94 -0.55
CA GLY A 274 9.20 11.47 -0.46
C GLY A 274 10.04 11.89 -1.67
N VAL A 275 9.51 11.72 -2.88
CA VAL A 275 10.16 12.15 -4.13
C VAL A 275 10.43 13.65 -4.11
N ALA A 276 9.41 14.45 -3.78
CA ALA A 276 9.52 15.90 -3.69
C ALA A 276 10.64 16.34 -2.72
N CYS A 277 10.69 15.74 -1.53
CA CYS A 277 11.68 16.09 -0.52
C CYS A 277 13.09 15.63 -0.89
N VAL A 278 13.27 14.40 -1.38
CA VAL A 278 14.58 13.87 -1.75
C VAL A 278 15.18 14.62 -2.94
N GLU A 279 14.42 14.86 -4.00
CA GLU A 279 14.91 15.61 -5.16
C GLU A 279 15.28 17.05 -4.76
N ALA A 280 14.46 17.71 -3.92
CA ALA A 280 14.76 19.05 -3.43
C ALA A 280 15.96 19.10 -2.47
N ALA A 281 16.24 18.01 -1.74
CA ALA A 281 17.44 17.87 -0.91
C ALA A 281 18.71 17.54 -1.71
N GLY A 282 18.61 17.35 -3.03
CA GLY A 282 19.72 17.05 -3.94
C GLY A 282 19.94 15.56 -4.21
N GLY A 283 19.03 14.69 -3.76
CA GLY A 283 19.08 13.26 -4.01
C GLY A 283 18.55 12.86 -5.38
N ARG A 284 18.43 11.54 -5.59
CA ARG A 284 17.88 10.93 -6.81
C ARG A 284 16.86 9.85 -6.49
N VAL A 285 15.78 9.83 -7.27
CA VAL A 285 14.70 8.85 -7.22
C VAL A 285 14.40 8.35 -8.63
N THR A 286 14.46 7.04 -8.84
CA THR A 286 14.22 6.37 -10.13
C THR A 286 13.55 5.03 -9.91
N GLY A 287 13.04 4.44 -10.99
CA GLY A 287 12.85 3.00 -11.06
C GLY A 287 14.19 2.24 -11.05
N PHE A 288 14.16 0.92 -11.11
CA PHE A 288 15.40 0.13 -11.22
C PHE A 288 16.03 0.18 -12.63
N ALA A 289 15.28 0.59 -13.65
CA ALA A 289 15.88 1.04 -14.91
C ALA A 289 16.39 2.48 -14.75
N GLU A 290 17.65 2.75 -15.11
CA GLU A 290 18.31 4.03 -14.84
C GLU A 290 17.62 5.23 -15.52
N GLU A 291 17.00 5.02 -16.69
CA GLU A 291 16.26 6.05 -17.41
C GLU A 291 14.83 6.27 -16.88
N ASP A 292 14.33 5.40 -16.00
CA ASP A 292 12.95 5.43 -15.52
C ASP A 292 12.77 6.45 -14.40
N ARG A 293 12.39 7.66 -14.77
CA ARG A 293 12.07 8.71 -13.80
C ARG A 293 10.70 8.43 -13.18
N LEU A 294 10.65 8.43 -11.86
CA LEU A 294 9.41 8.14 -11.12
C LEU A 294 8.41 9.32 -11.14
N ALA A 295 8.91 10.56 -11.21
CA ALA A 295 8.07 11.77 -11.17
C ALA A 295 6.93 11.79 -12.23
N PRO A 296 7.17 11.56 -13.54
CA PRO A 296 6.10 11.45 -14.54
C PRO A 296 4.98 10.45 -14.19
N GLN A 297 5.33 9.34 -13.53
CA GLN A 297 4.38 8.29 -13.16
C GLN A 297 3.42 8.74 -12.04
N LEU A 298 3.76 9.77 -11.25
CA LEU A 298 2.91 10.30 -10.18
C LEU A 298 1.58 10.87 -10.69
N VAL A 299 1.50 11.26 -11.96
CA VAL A 299 0.25 11.71 -12.60
C VAL A 299 -0.42 10.64 -13.48
N GLY A 300 0.17 9.44 -13.56
CA GLY A 300 -0.34 8.32 -14.35
C GLY A 300 0.12 8.27 -15.80
N SER A 301 1.23 8.94 -16.16
CA SER A 301 1.84 8.75 -17.49
C SER A 301 2.67 7.45 -17.51
N CYS A 302 2.01 6.31 -17.70
CA CYS A 302 2.70 5.10 -18.15
C CYS A 302 2.87 5.18 -19.68
N ALA A 303 3.96 4.62 -20.21
CA ALA A 303 4.17 4.52 -21.65
C ALA A 303 3.19 3.56 -22.36
N ASP A 304 2.47 2.73 -21.59
CA ASP A 304 1.47 1.78 -22.09
C ASP A 304 0.05 2.25 -21.76
N ASP A 305 -0.60 2.92 -22.72
CA ASP A 305 -2.00 3.37 -22.69
C ASP A 305 -3.04 2.23 -22.48
N ALA A 306 -2.61 0.96 -22.50
CA ALA A 306 -3.47 -0.21 -22.44
C ALA A 306 -3.85 -0.66 -21.01
N LEU A 307 -3.13 -0.22 -19.98
CA LEU A 307 -3.39 -0.61 -18.58
C LEU A 307 -4.25 0.41 -17.82
N SER A 308 -4.53 1.57 -18.41
CA SER A 308 -5.16 2.72 -17.75
C SER A 308 -6.65 2.89 -18.11
N GLU A 309 -7.49 1.86 -17.92
CA GLU A 309 -8.94 2.06 -17.94
C GLU A 309 -9.39 2.82 -16.67
N GLY A 310 -9.48 4.15 -16.79
CA GLY A 310 -10.54 5.01 -16.25
C GLY A 310 -10.78 5.16 -14.73
N LEU A 311 -10.19 4.38 -13.82
CA LEU A 311 -10.43 4.54 -12.37
C LEU A 311 -9.18 4.80 -11.51
N LEU A 312 -7.97 4.49 -12.01
CA LEU A 312 -6.75 4.47 -11.19
C LEU A 312 -5.67 5.46 -11.65
N VAL A 313 -5.99 6.36 -12.59
CA VAL A 313 -5.03 7.33 -13.16
C VAL A 313 -4.44 8.21 -12.05
N GLY A 314 -3.12 8.16 -11.89
CA GLY A 314 -2.38 8.95 -10.89
C GLY A 314 -2.50 8.44 -9.44
N ARG A 315 -3.12 7.28 -9.21
CA ARG A 315 -3.15 6.57 -7.92
C ARG A 315 -2.08 5.48 -7.83
N GLU A 316 -1.64 4.97 -8.98
CA GLU A 316 -0.71 3.85 -9.08
C GLU A 316 0.45 4.17 -10.04
N MET A 317 1.62 3.60 -9.76
CA MET A 317 2.84 3.69 -10.56
C MET A 317 3.33 2.30 -10.95
N TYR A 318 4.03 2.22 -12.08
CA TYR A 318 4.47 0.98 -12.71
C TYR A 318 5.94 1.11 -13.12
N PRO A 319 6.87 1.20 -12.16
CA PRO A 319 8.27 1.41 -12.47
C PRO A 319 8.85 0.22 -13.25
N ALA A 320 9.69 0.52 -14.22
CA ALA A 320 10.40 -0.47 -15.01
C ALA A 320 11.31 -1.33 -14.10
N ARG A 321 11.29 -2.65 -14.36
CA ARG A 321 11.84 -3.69 -13.48
C ARG A 321 11.25 -3.72 -12.06
N GLY A 322 10.08 -3.11 -11.86
CA GLY A 322 9.16 -3.39 -10.77
C GLY A 322 9.42 -2.67 -9.45
N GLY A 323 10.46 -1.84 -9.29
CA GLY A 323 10.71 -1.19 -8.01
C GLY A 323 11.39 0.17 -8.10
N VAL A 324 11.64 0.77 -6.93
CA VAL A 324 12.14 2.13 -6.77
C VAL A 324 13.51 2.12 -6.10
N CYS A 325 14.44 2.88 -6.67
CA CYS A 325 15.76 3.18 -6.10
C CYS A 325 15.81 4.63 -5.66
N VAL A 326 16.14 4.85 -4.39
CA VAL A 326 16.31 6.20 -3.81
C VAL A 326 17.71 6.32 -3.24
N SER A 327 18.35 7.46 -3.46
CA SER A 327 19.71 7.68 -2.94
C SER A 327 20.08 9.16 -2.78
N ASN A 328 21.24 9.40 -2.19
CA ASN A 328 21.90 10.70 -2.14
C ASN A 328 22.42 11.22 -3.52
N GLY A 329 22.18 10.49 -4.60
CA GLY A 329 22.62 10.83 -5.95
C GLY A 329 24.06 10.39 -6.26
N ALA A 330 25.00 10.57 -5.34
CA ALA A 330 26.40 10.19 -5.54
C ALA A 330 26.61 8.68 -5.63
N VAL A 331 25.88 7.90 -4.81
CA VAL A 331 25.94 6.42 -4.84
C VAL A 331 24.94 5.79 -5.81
N HIS A 332 24.13 6.59 -6.52
CA HIS A 332 22.95 6.11 -7.24
C HIS A 332 23.26 5.04 -8.29
N THR A 333 24.31 5.26 -9.09
CA THR A 333 24.71 4.29 -10.11
C THR A 333 25.24 2.99 -9.49
N GLU A 334 25.95 3.06 -8.35
CA GLU A 334 26.38 1.86 -7.61
C GLU A 334 25.19 1.12 -7.00
N ALA A 335 24.22 1.86 -6.45
CA ALA A 335 22.99 1.35 -5.87
C ALA A 335 22.14 0.61 -6.92
N LEU A 336 21.94 1.22 -8.09
CA LEU A 336 21.27 0.58 -9.23
C LEU A 336 22.03 -0.65 -9.70
N ARG A 337 23.36 -0.62 -9.80
CA ARG A 337 24.14 -1.81 -10.16
C ARG A 337 24.01 -2.93 -9.13
N ALA A 338 23.97 -2.62 -7.84
CA ALA A 338 23.83 -3.61 -6.79
C ALA A 338 22.47 -4.32 -6.86
N VAL A 339 21.38 -3.55 -7.04
CA VAL A 339 20.04 -4.11 -7.20
C VAL A 339 19.93 -4.84 -8.53
N ASN A 340 20.33 -4.21 -9.63
CA ASN A 340 20.24 -4.82 -10.96
C ASN A 340 21.11 -6.06 -11.07
N ALA A 341 22.32 -6.10 -10.53
CA ALA A 341 23.13 -7.31 -10.50
C ALA A 341 22.49 -8.42 -9.66
N ALA A 342 21.76 -8.08 -8.59
CA ALA A 342 21.03 -9.09 -7.83
C ALA A 342 19.77 -9.56 -8.55
N LEU A 343 19.07 -8.67 -9.25
CA LEU A 343 17.97 -9.01 -10.16
C LEU A 343 18.48 -9.88 -11.31
N ASP A 344 19.65 -9.56 -11.88
CA ASP A 344 20.28 -10.27 -13.00
C ASP A 344 20.91 -11.60 -12.56
N ALA A 345 21.51 -11.68 -11.38
CA ALA A 345 22.02 -12.93 -10.80
C ALA A 345 20.88 -13.85 -10.36
N SER A 346 19.78 -13.26 -9.88
CA SER A 346 18.52 -13.98 -9.75
C SER A 346 18.03 -14.42 -11.14
N ALA A 347 18.26 -13.66 -12.21
CA ALA A 347 17.91 -14.04 -13.59
C ALA A 347 18.76 -15.16 -14.20
N GLU A 348 20.08 -15.15 -14.02
CA GLU A 348 21.00 -16.22 -14.44
C GLU A 348 20.84 -17.49 -13.58
N GLY A 349 20.25 -17.36 -12.39
CA GLY A 349 19.72 -18.43 -11.54
C GLY A 349 18.20 -18.40 -11.42
N THR A 350 17.48 -18.42 -12.55
CA THR A 350 16.00 -18.45 -12.64
C THR A 350 15.25 -17.31 -11.92
N ARG A 351 15.20 -16.15 -12.58
CA ARG A 351 14.06 -15.21 -12.62
C ARG A 351 14.40 -14.00 -13.48
N GLU A 352 14.01 -14.06 -14.76
CA GLU A 352 13.74 -12.90 -15.60
C GLU A 352 12.96 -11.81 -14.82
N VAL A 353 12.82 -10.60 -15.39
CA VAL A 353 11.56 -9.85 -15.21
C VAL A 353 10.47 -10.89 -15.27
N LEU A 354 9.85 -11.17 -14.13
CA LEU A 354 9.14 -12.41 -13.89
C LEU A 354 8.28 -12.69 -15.15
N PRO A 355 8.61 -13.71 -15.96
CA PRO A 355 8.00 -13.85 -17.28
C PRO A 355 6.51 -14.04 -17.01
N ALA A 356 5.62 -13.36 -17.76
CA ALA A 356 4.17 -13.39 -17.51
C ALA A 356 3.74 -14.78 -16.99
N PRO A 357 3.04 -14.86 -15.84
CA PRO A 357 2.96 -16.08 -15.06
C PRO A 357 2.55 -17.29 -15.91
N ALA A 358 3.09 -18.47 -15.61
CA ALA A 358 2.79 -19.68 -16.39
C ALA A 358 1.29 -20.05 -16.33
N GLY A 359 0.55 -19.49 -15.39
CA GLY A 359 -0.89 -19.51 -15.30
C GLY A 359 -1.35 -18.70 -14.09
N LEU A 360 -2.65 -18.58 -13.94
CA LEU A 360 -3.27 -17.85 -12.84
C LEU A 360 -4.13 -18.81 -12.01
N LEU A 361 -3.74 -19.02 -10.76
CA LEU A 361 -4.56 -19.71 -9.76
C LEU A 361 -5.33 -18.65 -8.97
N MET A 362 -6.59 -18.48 -9.31
CA MET A 362 -7.54 -17.71 -8.51
C MET A 362 -8.16 -18.62 -7.46
N VAL A 363 -8.30 -18.14 -6.22
CA VAL A 363 -8.70 -18.99 -5.11
C VAL A 363 -9.55 -18.21 -4.11
N ASP A 364 -10.66 -18.79 -3.63
CA ASP A 364 -11.43 -18.19 -2.54
C ASP A 364 -10.69 -18.27 -1.21
N ARG A 365 -11.04 -17.39 -0.28
CA ARG A 365 -10.39 -17.29 1.02
C ARG A 365 -11.04 -18.22 2.05
N ASP A 366 -12.25 -17.87 2.48
CA ASP A 366 -12.99 -18.59 3.51
C ASP A 366 -13.52 -19.92 2.95
N GLY A 367 -13.29 -21.02 3.66
CA GLY A 367 -13.71 -22.36 3.25
C GLY A 367 -12.77 -23.05 2.26
N THR A 368 -11.81 -22.32 1.69
CA THR A 368 -10.84 -22.83 0.70
C THR A 368 -9.39 -22.71 1.17
N ILE A 369 -8.92 -21.52 1.57
CA ILE A 369 -7.59 -21.34 2.18
C ILE A 369 -7.67 -21.41 3.72
N ASN A 370 -8.55 -20.60 4.32
CA ASN A 370 -8.80 -20.60 5.75
C ASN A 370 -10.12 -21.29 6.07
N ARG A 371 -10.27 -21.75 7.31
CA ARG A 371 -11.54 -22.31 7.80
C ARG A 371 -12.62 -21.24 7.70
N ASP A 372 -13.74 -21.61 7.08
CA ASP A 372 -14.93 -20.78 7.11
C ASP A 372 -15.53 -20.80 8.53
N VAL A 373 -15.85 -19.61 9.03
CA VAL A 373 -16.51 -19.38 10.33
C VAL A 373 -18.01 -19.07 10.16
N GLY A 374 -18.52 -19.15 8.93
CA GLY A 374 -19.87 -18.74 8.54
C GLY A 374 -20.00 -17.23 8.40
N SER A 375 -21.12 -16.77 7.84
CA SER A 375 -21.41 -15.32 7.72
C SER A 375 -21.30 -14.64 9.10
N PRO A 376 -20.51 -13.57 9.25
CA PRO A 376 -20.04 -12.67 8.18
C PRO A 376 -18.65 -12.97 7.58
N GLY A 377 -18.03 -14.10 7.93
CA GLY A 377 -16.64 -14.44 7.61
C GLY A 377 -15.70 -14.11 8.78
N VAL A 378 -14.38 -14.29 8.57
CA VAL A 378 -13.36 -13.89 9.55
C VAL A 378 -13.32 -12.36 9.64
N VAL A 379 -13.52 -11.82 10.85
CA VAL A 379 -13.54 -10.36 11.11
C VAL A 379 -12.38 -9.87 11.99
N ARG A 380 -11.50 -10.77 12.42
CA ARG A 380 -10.29 -10.45 13.18
C ARG A 380 -9.13 -11.30 12.68
N ALA A 381 -7.96 -10.69 12.52
CA ALA A 381 -6.77 -11.40 12.02
C ALA A 381 -6.37 -12.60 12.90
N GLY A 382 -6.57 -12.50 14.22
CA GLY A 382 -6.25 -13.59 15.16
C GLY A 382 -7.16 -14.83 15.05
N ASP A 383 -8.33 -14.69 14.41
CA ASP A 383 -9.26 -15.80 14.22
C ASP A 383 -8.94 -16.61 12.95
N LEU A 384 -7.96 -16.17 12.15
CA LEU A 384 -7.59 -16.82 10.92
C LEU A 384 -6.88 -18.16 11.19
N GLN A 385 -7.47 -19.24 10.68
CA GLN A 385 -6.92 -20.58 10.78
C GLN A 385 -6.85 -21.23 9.40
N LEU A 386 -5.63 -21.58 8.97
CA LEU A 386 -5.44 -22.26 7.69
C LEU A 386 -6.11 -23.64 7.69
N ILE A 387 -6.67 -23.99 6.53
CA ILE A 387 -7.08 -25.37 6.24
C ILE A 387 -5.81 -26.21 6.03
N PRO A 388 -5.70 -27.40 6.67
CA PRO A 388 -4.56 -28.28 6.45
C PRO A 388 -4.35 -28.60 4.96
N GLY A 389 -3.13 -28.42 4.45
CA GLY A 389 -2.80 -28.67 3.04
C GLY A 389 -2.95 -27.44 2.12
N ALA A 390 -3.69 -26.40 2.53
CA ALA A 390 -3.92 -25.22 1.68
C ALA A 390 -2.61 -24.49 1.36
N ALA A 391 -1.77 -24.24 2.37
CA ALA A 391 -0.48 -23.58 2.17
C ALA A 391 0.46 -24.39 1.25
N GLN A 392 0.44 -25.73 1.35
CA GLN A 392 1.23 -26.59 0.47
C GLN A 392 0.69 -26.56 -0.97
N ALA A 393 -0.62 -26.54 -1.16
CA ALA A 393 -1.24 -26.43 -2.48
C ALA A 393 -0.90 -25.10 -3.18
N LEU A 394 -0.98 -23.98 -2.46
CA LEU A 394 -0.57 -22.68 -3.01
C LEU A 394 0.93 -22.66 -3.33
N LYS A 395 1.77 -23.27 -2.47
CA LYS A 395 3.20 -23.40 -2.73
C LYS A 395 3.50 -24.18 -4.01
N LEU A 396 2.75 -25.24 -4.31
CA LEU A 396 2.90 -25.99 -5.56
C LEU A 396 2.60 -25.11 -6.79
N ALA A 397 1.59 -24.25 -6.71
CA ALA A 397 1.30 -23.28 -7.77
C ALA A 397 2.44 -22.25 -7.91
N ASN A 398 2.91 -21.70 -6.79
CA ASN A 398 4.05 -20.78 -6.79
C ASN A 398 5.29 -21.43 -7.42
N ASP A 399 5.61 -22.68 -7.08
CA ASP A 399 6.76 -23.43 -7.60
C ASP A 399 6.63 -23.80 -9.08
N ALA A 400 5.39 -23.93 -9.57
CA ALA A 400 5.09 -24.10 -10.99
C ALA A 400 5.14 -22.78 -11.78
N GLY A 401 5.47 -21.66 -11.14
CA GLY A 401 5.51 -20.34 -11.77
C GLY A 401 4.13 -19.73 -12.05
N TRP A 402 3.09 -20.20 -11.36
CA TRP A 402 1.75 -19.61 -11.45
C TRP A 402 1.61 -18.45 -10.46
N ALA A 403 0.88 -17.41 -10.87
CA ALA A 403 0.44 -16.37 -9.95
C ALA A 403 -0.71 -16.89 -9.09
N VAL A 404 -0.70 -16.57 -7.81
CA VAL A 404 -1.77 -16.90 -6.86
C VAL A 404 -2.52 -15.63 -6.49
N CYS A 405 -3.78 -15.55 -6.93
CA CYS A 405 -4.67 -14.43 -6.65
C CYS A 405 -5.82 -14.90 -5.75
N VAL A 406 -5.97 -14.31 -4.57
CA VAL A 406 -7.16 -14.55 -3.76
C VAL A 406 -8.31 -13.74 -4.35
N VAL A 407 -9.48 -14.37 -4.54
CA VAL A 407 -10.69 -13.70 -5.03
C VAL A 407 -11.88 -13.98 -4.12
N THR A 408 -12.31 -12.99 -3.33
CA THR A 408 -13.19 -13.26 -2.19
C THR A 408 -14.31 -12.22 -1.95
N ASN A 409 -15.43 -12.70 -1.39
CA ASN A 409 -16.60 -11.89 -1.04
C ASN A 409 -16.51 -11.41 0.43
N GLN A 410 -16.10 -10.18 0.68
CA GLN A 410 -15.88 -9.64 2.04
C GLN A 410 -17.03 -8.72 2.47
N SER A 411 -18.24 -9.30 2.57
CA SER A 411 -19.45 -8.54 2.94
C SER A 411 -19.40 -7.93 4.34
N CYS A 412 -18.49 -8.40 5.19
CA CYS A 412 -18.25 -7.83 6.51
C CYS A 412 -17.92 -6.33 6.42
N VAL A 413 -17.19 -5.90 5.38
CA VAL A 413 -16.88 -4.48 5.16
C VAL A 413 -18.13 -3.69 4.79
N GLY A 414 -18.90 -4.10 3.77
CA GLY A 414 -20.14 -3.41 3.41
C GLY A 414 -21.26 -3.51 4.45
N LYS A 415 -21.13 -4.40 5.44
CA LYS A 415 -22.01 -4.47 6.62
C LYS A 415 -21.53 -3.56 7.76
N GLY A 416 -20.39 -2.89 7.64
CA GLY A 416 -19.80 -2.05 8.68
C GLY A 416 -19.23 -2.86 9.87
N LEU A 417 -18.91 -4.15 9.67
CA LEU A 417 -18.37 -5.00 10.73
C LEU A 417 -16.85 -4.90 10.89
N LEU A 418 -16.17 -4.46 9.83
CA LEU A 418 -14.77 -4.03 9.85
C LEU A 418 -14.48 -3.08 8.67
N SER A 419 -13.42 -2.29 8.76
CA SER A 419 -12.94 -1.40 7.69
C SER A 419 -12.15 -2.15 6.60
N GLU A 420 -11.95 -1.56 5.43
CA GLU A 420 -11.09 -2.15 4.39
C GLU A 420 -9.65 -2.35 4.87
N ARG A 421 -9.17 -1.48 5.75
CA ARG A 421 -7.86 -1.63 6.36
C ARG A 421 -7.80 -2.79 7.36
N GLU A 422 -8.81 -2.95 8.22
CA GLU A 422 -8.88 -4.12 9.10
C GLU A 422 -8.94 -5.42 8.30
N LEU A 423 -9.56 -5.37 7.10
CA LEU A 423 -9.53 -6.47 6.14
C LEU A 423 -8.11 -6.69 5.59
N GLU A 424 -7.37 -5.64 5.27
CA GLU A 424 -5.98 -5.77 4.83
C GLU A 424 -5.07 -6.35 5.92
N GLU A 425 -5.26 -6.00 7.19
CA GLU A 425 -4.56 -6.64 8.30
C GLU A 425 -4.87 -8.14 8.42
N ILE A 426 -6.09 -8.56 8.05
CA ILE A 426 -6.46 -9.98 7.95
C ILE A 426 -5.74 -10.64 6.77
N HIS A 427 -5.62 -9.95 5.63
CA HIS A 427 -4.87 -10.44 4.47
C HIS A 427 -3.37 -10.52 4.73
N ASP A 428 -2.79 -9.56 5.43
CA ASP A 428 -1.39 -9.62 5.86
C ASP A 428 -1.16 -10.80 6.80
N ARG A 429 -2.05 -11.02 7.77
CA ARG A 429 -1.94 -12.20 8.64
C ARG A 429 -2.10 -13.51 7.86
N LEU A 430 -2.94 -13.53 6.82
CA LEU A 430 -3.05 -14.67 5.92
C LEU A 430 -1.73 -14.93 5.19
N ARG A 431 -1.11 -13.89 4.62
CA ARG A 431 0.19 -13.97 3.93
C ARG A 431 1.28 -14.49 4.88
N GLU A 432 1.35 -13.96 6.09
CA GLU A 432 2.27 -14.42 7.14
C GLU A 432 2.09 -15.92 7.44
N LEU A 433 0.86 -16.36 7.71
CA LEU A 433 0.55 -17.76 8.04
C LEU A 433 0.90 -18.71 6.88
N LEU A 434 0.65 -18.32 5.64
CA LEU A 434 1.01 -19.10 4.45
C LEU A 434 2.53 -19.22 4.29
N HIS A 435 3.24 -18.11 4.51
CA HIS A 435 4.69 -18.10 4.45
C HIS A 435 5.31 -18.95 5.57
N GLU A 436 4.84 -18.79 6.81
CA GLU A 436 5.27 -19.58 7.98
C GLU A 436 5.05 -21.10 7.77
N ALA A 437 3.94 -21.48 7.12
CA ALA A 437 3.56 -22.88 6.96
C ALA A 437 4.30 -23.63 5.84
N SER A 438 4.62 -22.97 4.72
CA SER A 438 5.24 -23.63 3.55
C SER A 438 6.12 -22.73 2.68
N GLY A 439 6.28 -21.46 3.03
CA GLY A 439 6.87 -20.44 2.16
C GLY A 439 5.97 -20.05 0.98
N ALA A 440 4.67 -20.38 1.02
CA ALA A 440 3.72 -19.94 0.01
C ALA A 440 3.53 -18.42 0.06
N HIS A 441 3.20 -17.82 -1.08
CA HIS A 441 2.85 -16.41 -1.19
C HIS A 441 1.59 -16.21 -2.02
N ILE A 442 0.90 -15.11 -1.72
CA ILE A 442 -0.21 -14.57 -2.49
C ILE A 442 0.31 -13.34 -3.20
N ASP A 443 0.02 -13.23 -4.50
CA ASP A 443 0.47 -12.13 -5.35
C ASP A 443 -0.51 -10.97 -5.39
N GLU A 444 -1.80 -11.26 -5.26
CA GLU A 444 -2.85 -10.25 -5.18
C GLU A 444 -4.07 -10.78 -4.42
N VAL A 445 -4.81 -9.86 -3.79
CA VAL A 445 -6.12 -10.14 -3.18
C VAL A 445 -7.16 -9.22 -3.79
N ILE A 446 -8.02 -9.77 -4.65
CA ILE A 446 -9.17 -9.06 -5.20
C ILE A 446 -10.40 -9.41 -4.36
N PHE A 447 -11.07 -8.41 -3.81
CA PHE A 447 -12.23 -8.63 -2.96
C PHE A 447 -13.37 -7.66 -3.25
N SER A 448 -14.60 -8.10 -2.95
CA SER A 448 -15.82 -7.29 -3.05
C SER A 448 -16.39 -7.04 -1.66
N THR A 449 -16.61 -5.76 -1.34
CA THR A 449 -17.23 -5.33 -0.09
C THR A 449 -18.77 -5.33 -0.14
N GLU A 450 -19.36 -5.46 -1.34
CA GLU A 450 -20.81 -5.50 -1.55
C GLU A 450 -21.52 -6.55 -0.68
N THR A 451 -22.66 -6.18 -0.13
CA THR A 451 -23.57 -7.09 0.58
C THR A 451 -24.51 -7.79 -0.39
N ALA A 452 -25.16 -8.88 0.04
CA ALA A 452 -26.17 -9.54 -0.81
C ALA A 452 -27.36 -8.62 -1.14
N ALA A 453 -27.67 -7.65 -0.28
CA ALA A 453 -28.77 -6.71 -0.47
C ALA A 453 -28.39 -5.49 -1.34
N SER A 454 -27.09 -5.19 -1.44
CA SER A 454 -26.55 -4.05 -2.19
C SER A 454 -25.67 -4.48 -3.37
N ALA A 455 -25.76 -5.73 -3.82
CA ALA A 455 -24.94 -6.24 -4.91
C ALA A 455 -25.28 -5.51 -6.21
N THR A 456 -24.33 -4.76 -6.75
CA THR A 456 -24.54 -3.99 -7.98
C THR A 456 -23.90 -4.67 -9.17
N SER A 457 -22.66 -5.18 -9.04
CA SER A 457 -22.00 -5.87 -10.16
C SER A 457 -20.73 -6.67 -9.83
N ARG A 458 -20.12 -6.54 -8.65
CA ARG A 458 -18.75 -7.06 -8.41
C ARG A 458 -18.73 -8.34 -7.56
N ARG A 459 -19.69 -8.53 -6.66
CA ARG A 459 -19.79 -9.72 -5.78
C ARG A 459 -19.99 -11.02 -6.56
N LYS A 460 -19.26 -12.09 -6.20
CA LYS A 460 -19.56 -13.46 -6.71
C LYS A 460 -21.02 -13.81 -6.37
N PRO A 461 -21.85 -14.30 -7.32
CA PRO A 461 -21.48 -15.05 -8.53
C PRO A 461 -21.20 -14.22 -9.80
N SER A 462 -21.06 -12.90 -9.70
CA SER A 462 -20.54 -12.09 -10.81
C SER A 462 -19.12 -12.53 -11.19
N PRO A 463 -18.77 -12.56 -12.50
CA PRO A 463 -17.42 -12.89 -12.95
C PRO A 463 -16.40 -11.75 -12.74
N ARG A 464 -16.86 -10.55 -12.41
CA ARG A 464 -16.07 -9.31 -12.54
C ARG A 464 -14.71 -9.36 -11.82
N MET A 465 -14.65 -9.86 -10.58
CA MET A 465 -13.37 -9.96 -9.86
C MET A 465 -12.39 -10.97 -10.51
N LEU A 466 -12.90 -12.05 -11.12
CA LEU A 466 -12.04 -13.00 -11.84
C LEU A 466 -11.53 -12.36 -13.13
N GLU A 467 -12.36 -11.59 -13.83
CA GLU A 467 -11.96 -10.86 -15.05
C GLU A 467 -10.92 -9.77 -14.76
N GLU A 468 -11.05 -9.08 -13.62
CA GLU A 468 -10.05 -8.15 -13.12
C GLU A 468 -8.71 -8.85 -12.89
N ALA A 469 -8.70 -10.01 -12.21
CA ALA A 469 -7.47 -10.78 -12.00
C ALA A 469 -6.83 -11.21 -13.33
N ILE A 470 -7.62 -11.77 -14.25
CA ILE A 470 -7.16 -12.21 -15.57
C ILE A 470 -6.53 -11.07 -16.36
N THR A 471 -7.14 -9.88 -16.30
CA THR A 471 -6.63 -8.66 -16.94
C THR A 471 -5.35 -8.17 -16.27
N GLN A 472 -5.33 -8.09 -14.94
CA GLN A 472 -4.20 -7.62 -14.15
C GLN A 472 -2.94 -8.48 -14.37
N PHE A 473 -3.09 -9.80 -14.43
CA PHE A 473 -1.97 -10.72 -14.65
C PHE A 473 -1.68 -10.99 -16.14
N ALA A 474 -2.48 -10.43 -17.05
CA ALA A 474 -2.39 -10.64 -18.50
C ALA A 474 -2.38 -12.14 -18.90
N ILE A 475 -3.15 -12.98 -18.18
CA ILE A 475 -3.23 -14.43 -18.42
C ILE A 475 -4.44 -14.77 -19.27
N PRO A 476 -4.32 -15.58 -20.35
CA PRO A 476 -5.49 -16.03 -21.09
C PRO A 476 -6.37 -16.93 -20.21
N ARG A 477 -7.70 -16.82 -20.35
CA ARG A 477 -8.69 -17.64 -19.62
C ARG A 477 -8.39 -19.14 -19.62
N SER A 478 -7.79 -19.66 -20.71
CA SER A 478 -7.39 -21.06 -20.84
C SER A 478 -6.27 -21.50 -19.90
N ARG A 479 -5.53 -20.56 -19.31
CA ARG A 479 -4.48 -20.79 -18.29
C ARG A 479 -4.85 -20.17 -16.94
N ALA A 480 -6.13 -19.83 -16.75
CA ALA A 480 -6.67 -19.34 -15.50
C ALA A 480 -7.59 -20.41 -14.89
N VAL A 481 -7.42 -20.66 -13.60
CA VAL A 481 -8.19 -21.64 -12.84
C VAL A 481 -8.76 -20.95 -11.61
N TYR A 482 -10.01 -21.25 -11.27
CA TYR A 482 -10.63 -20.78 -10.04
C TYR A 482 -10.95 -21.94 -9.10
N VAL A 483 -10.57 -21.82 -7.83
CA VAL A 483 -10.84 -22.80 -6.77
C VAL A 483 -11.69 -22.14 -5.69
N GLY A 484 -12.83 -22.75 -5.34
CA GLY A 484 -13.70 -22.27 -4.27
C GLY A 484 -14.51 -23.41 -3.65
N ASP A 485 -15.27 -23.13 -2.59
CA ASP A 485 -16.05 -24.12 -1.85
C ASP A 485 -17.56 -23.96 -2.02
N THR A 486 -18.03 -22.89 -2.69
CA THR A 486 -19.47 -22.60 -2.82
C THR A 486 -20.00 -22.77 -4.25
N HIS A 487 -21.32 -22.87 -4.38
CA HIS A 487 -21.97 -22.84 -5.69
C HIS A 487 -21.79 -21.47 -6.39
N THR A 488 -21.73 -20.37 -5.63
CA THR A 488 -21.50 -19.03 -6.18
C THR A 488 -20.12 -18.89 -6.80
N ASP A 489 -19.13 -19.59 -6.25
CA ASP A 489 -17.78 -19.67 -6.81
C ASP A 489 -17.78 -20.33 -8.19
N MET A 490 -18.46 -21.47 -8.30
CA MET A 490 -18.53 -22.21 -9.56
C MET A 490 -19.31 -21.46 -10.64
N LEU A 491 -20.34 -20.70 -10.24
CA LEU A 491 -21.05 -19.81 -11.16
C LEU A 491 -20.15 -18.66 -11.63
N ALA A 492 -19.38 -18.04 -10.75
CA ALA A 492 -18.44 -16.98 -11.12
C ALA A 492 -17.38 -17.49 -12.12
N ALA A 493 -16.77 -18.65 -11.85
CA ALA A 493 -15.81 -19.28 -12.78
C ALA A 493 -16.44 -19.54 -14.15
N ARG A 494 -17.65 -20.11 -14.17
CA ARG A 494 -18.37 -20.39 -15.41
C ARG A 494 -18.68 -19.12 -16.20
N HIS A 495 -19.15 -18.06 -15.52
CA HIS A 495 -19.42 -16.78 -16.17
C HIS A 495 -18.15 -16.10 -16.70
N ALA A 496 -17.03 -16.24 -15.99
CA ALA A 496 -15.73 -15.71 -16.41
C ALA A 496 -15.08 -16.54 -17.53
N GLY A 497 -15.61 -17.73 -17.83
CA GLY A 497 -15.09 -18.64 -18.85
C GLY A 497 -13.77 -19.32 -18.45
N VAL A 498 -13.56 -19.55 -17.15
CA VAL A 498 -12.37 -20.24 -16.61
C VAL A 498 -12.72 -21.60 -16.02
N ALA A 499 -11.72 -22.47 -15.86
CA ALA A 499 -11.92 -23.75 -15.20
C ALA A 499 -12.23 -23.54 -13.71
N GLY A 500 -13.34 -24.10 -13.22
CA GLY A 500 -13.77 -24.03 -11.82
C GLY A 500 -13.60 -25.37 -11.11
N HIS A 501 -12.91 -25.39 -9.97
CA HIS A 501 -12.77 -26.57 -9.11
C HIS A 501 -13.39 -26.32 -7.75
N LEU A 502 -14.25 -27.26 -7.33
CA LEU A 502 -14.93 -27.22 -6.04
C LEU A 502 -14.16 -28.07 -5.02
N VAL A 503 -13.67 -27.45 -3.95
CA VAL A 503 -13.06 -28.19 -2.84
C VAL A 503 -14.13 -28.81 -1.95
N THR A 504 -13.80 -29.86 -1.19
CA THR A 504 -14.75 -30.50 -0.24
C THR A 504 -14.63 -29.97 1.20
N THR A 505 -13.92 -28.86 1.37
CA THR A 505 -13.86 -28.07 2.61
C THR A 505 -14.99 -27.03 2.61
N GLY A 506 -15.20 -26.32 3.73
CA GLY A 506 -16.28 -25.34 3.84
C GLY A 506 -17.65 -25.91 3.47
N TYR A 507 -18.38 -25.19 2.60
CA TYR A 507 -19.69 -25.59 2.08
C TYR A 507 -19.62 -26.68 0.98
N GLY A 508 -18.43 -26.95 0.45
CA GLY A 508 -18.23 -27.83 -0.69
C GLY A 508 -18.47 -29.32 -0.39
N ARG A 509 -18.45 -29.73 0.89
CA ARG A 509 -18.82 -31.10 1.29
C ARG A 509 -20.28 -31.42 0.93
N ALA A 510 -21.21 -30.54 1.31
CA ALA A 510 -22.63 -30.74 1.06
C ALA A 510 -22.96 -30.64 -0.44
N ALA A 511 -22.31 -29.71 -1.15
CA ALA A 511 -22.43 -29.58 -2.61
C ALA A 511 -21.84 -30.80 -3.35
N GLY A 512 -20.73 -31.35 -2.86
CA GLY A 512 -20.12 -32.55 -3.41
C GLY A 512 -20.97 -33.80 -3.18
N GLU A 513 -21.57 -33.94 -2.00
CA GLU A 513 -22.53 -35.02 -1.70
C GLU A 513 -23.79 -34.90 -2.57
N ALA A 514 -24.35 -33.69 -2.74
CA ALA A 514 -25.51 -33.45 -3.60
C ALA A 514 -25.22 -33.71 -5.09
N ALA A 515 -24.06 -33.29 -5.60
CA ALA A 515 -23.64 -33.52 -6.98
C ALA A 515 -23.42 -35.02 -7.27
N ARG A 516 -22.80 -35.76 -6.34
CA ARG A 516 -22.66 -37.23 -6.43
C ARG A 516 -24.02 -37.93 -6.38
N ALA A 517 -24.97 -37.42 -5.58
CA ALA A 517 -26.31 -37.99 -5.49
C ALA A 517 -27.13 -37.86 -6.79
N VAL A 518 -26.79 -36.91 -7.67
CA VAL A 518 -27.41 -36.74 -8.99
C VAL A 518 -26.54 -37.22 -10.16
N GLY A 519 -25.48 -37.98 -9.87
CA GLY A 519 -24.63 -38.61 -10.89
C GLY A 519 -23.68 -37.67 -11.64
N MET A 520 -23.40 -36.48 -11.09
CA MET A 520 -22.38 -35.59 -11.65
C MET A 520 -20.98 -36.02 -11.21
N GLU A 521 -20.07 -36.18 -12.17
CA GLU A 521 -18.63 -36.31 -11.89
C GLU A 521 -18.09 -34.94 -11.45
N LEU A 522 -17.57 -34.90 -10.23
CA LEU A 522 -16.83 -33.74 -9.73
C LEU A 522 -15.37 -33.88 -10.15
N PRO A 523 -14.69 -32.80 -10.59
CA PRO A 523 -13.24 -32.85 -10.78
C PRO A 523 -12.59 -33.30 -9.48
N CYS A 524 -11.66 -34.26 -9.60
CA CYS A 524 -10.94 -34.94 -8.54
C CYS A 524 -10.83 -34.11 -7.25
N THR A 525 -11.36 -34.67 -6.16
CA THR A 525 -11.07 -34.23 -4.80
C THR A 525 -9.56 -34.10 -4.66
N ALA A 526 -9.07 -32.88 -4.47
CA ALA A 526 -7.66 -32.64 -4.17
C ALA A 526 -7.40 -33.13 -2.73
N ASP A 527 -7.29 -34.44 -2.55
CA ASP A 527 -6.21 -34.93 -1.70
C ASP A 527 -4.94 -34.34 -2.31
N ALA A 528 -4.05 -33.78 -1.49
CA ALA A 528 -2.90 -32.95 -1.88
C ALA A 528 -1.83 -33.65 -2.78
N ALA A 529 -2.21 -34.69 -3.53
CA ALA A 529 -1.40 -35.48 -4.43
C ALA A 529 -1.97 -35.58 -5.86
N VAL A 530 -3.05 -34.89 -6.22
CA VAL A 530 -3.51 -34.88 -7.63
C VAL A 530 -2.76 -33.77 -8.38
N PRO A 531 -2.03 -34.09 -9.47
CA PRO A 531 -1.46 -33.05 -10.33
C PRO A 531 -2.60 -32.18 -10.82
N LEU A 532 -2.54 -30.87 -10.56
CA LEU A 532 -3.27 -29.87 -11.35
C LEU A 532 -3.13 -30.31 -12.80
N GLY A 533 -4.24 -30.46 -13.54
CA GLY A 533 -4.27 -31.03 -14.89
C GLY A 533 -3.45 -30.22 -15.89
N LEU A 534 -2.12 -30.34 -15.78
CA LEU A 534 -1.11 -29.77 -16.65
C LEU A 534 -1.23 -30.52 -17.98
N PRO A 535 -1.48 -29.84 -19.11
CA PRO A 535 -1.36 -30.48 -20.40
C PRO A 535 0.09 -30.96 -20.54
N VAL A 536 0.25 -32.28 -20.60
CA VAL A 536 1.50 -32.91 -21.06
C VAL A 536 1.41 -32.97 -22.57
N GLU A 537 1.93 -31.93 -23.23
CA GLU A 537 2.77 -31.98 -24.43
C GLU A 537 3.32 -30.59 -24.76
#